data_AF-A0A536FC02-F1
#
_entry.id   AF-A0A536FC02-F1
#
_cell.length_a   1.000
_cell.length_b   1.000
_cell.length_c   1.000
_cell.angle_alpha   90.00
_cell.angle_beta   90.00
_cell.angle_gamma   90.00
#
_symmetry.space_group_name_H-M   'P 1'
#
loop_
_entity.id
_entity.type
_entity.pdbx_description
1 polymer ?
#
loop_
_entity_poly.entity_id
_entity_poly.type
_entity_poly.pdbx_seq_one_letter_code
_entity_poly.pdbx_strand_id
1 'polypeptide(L)'
;MKLRAITATFALLAIMATVAYAAGTFNQVQPAEFDPGKTFLVQAQWLDGIGCPTSAHIAVPNADFTGVAGSAPYSDAGCPTGDTSDRHNQGLLLVKTGPTNNFASATAELKGVKGIHLTELGYDIRKPRTFGDASGSHCGAGAPRFDVITADNVDHFVGCSSPTPTQPATGVGWIRLRWNPTTAFPPILATDTVKSITIVFDEGQDTAPDNFGLAVLDNIDVNGTLVGNHEANNDNGEDKGNGNDNQGHHKDHKGHQGDPDDDQD
;
A
#
# COMPACT_ATOMS: atom_id res chain seq x y z
N MET A 1 -18.85 23.16 -80.37
CA MET A 1 -18.69 23.28 -78.90
C MET A 1 -17.71 22.22 -78.43
N LYS A 2 -16.55 22.61 -77.89
CA LYS A 2 -15.57 21.68 -77.29
C LYS A 2 -15.90 21.57 -75.79
N LEU A 3 -16.35 20.40 -75.34
CA LEU A 3 -16.47 20.09 -73.91
C LEU A 3 -15.09 19.65 -73.39
N ARG A 4 -14.53 20.38 -72.42
CA ARG A 4 -13.36 19.96 -71.65
C ARG A 4 -13.85 19.36 -70.33
N ALA A 5 -13.69 18.06 -70.15
CA ALA A 5 -13.93 17.39 -68.88
C ALA A 5 -12.74 17.65 -67.94
N ILE A 6 -13.01 18.16 -66.75
CA ILE A 6 -12.04 18.32 -65.66
C ILE A 6 -12.28 17.16 -64.70
N THR A 7 -11.38 16.19 -64.66
CA THR A 7 -11.33 15.15 -63.64
C THR A 7 -10.74 15.73 -62.36
N ALA A 8 -11.55 15.81 -61.30
CA ALA A 8 -11.10 16.15 -59.95
C ALA A 8 -10.77 14.86 -59.19
N THR A 9 -9.49 14.67 -58.89
CA THR A 9 -8.99 13.54 -58.09
C THR A 9 -9.20 13.84 -56.62
N PHE A 10 -10.13 13.14 -55.95
CA PHE A 10 -10.28 13.19 -54.50
C PHE A 10 -9.22 12.29 -53.85
N ALA A 11 -8.20 12.89 -53.22
CA ALA A 11 -7.28 12.19 -52.36
C ALA A 11 -7.96 11.88 -51.02
N LEU A 12 -8.24 10.60 -50.77
CA LEU A 12 -8.77 10.13 -49.49
C LEU A 12 -7.62 10.10 -48.47
N LEU A 13 -7.49 11.15 -47.66
CA LEU A 13 -6.51 11.21 -46.58
C LEU A 13 -7.00 10.34 -45.41
N ALA A 14 -6.45 9.13 -45.27
CA ALA A 14 -6.74 8.25 -44.14
C ALA A 14 -6.14 8.87 -42.86
N ILE A 15 -7.01 9.45 -42.03
CA ILE A 15 -6.64 9.96 -40.70
C ILE A 15 -6.41 8.74 -39.81
N MET A 16 -5.15 8.35 -39.63
CA MET A 16 -4.75 7.41 -38.58
C MET A 16 -4.99 8.11 -37.24
N ALA A 17 -6.11 7.82 -36.59
CA ALA A 17 -6.36 8.25 -35.22
C ALA A 17 -5.35 7.55 -34.31
N THR A 18 -4.25 8.22 -33.97
CA THR A 18 -3.38 7.81 -32.87
C THR A 18 -4.19 7.97 -31.59
N VAL A 19 -4.69 6.85 -31.05
CA VAL A 19 -5.26 6.84 -29.71
C VAL A 19 -4.09 7.07 -28.76
N ALA A 20 -3.93 8.31 -28.29
CA ALA A 20 -3.04 8.60 -27.19
C ALA A 20 -3.63 7.94 -25.95
N TYR A 21 -3.06 6.80 -25.55
CA TYR A 21 -3.33 6.23 -24.24
C TYR A 21 -2.68 7.15 -23.22
N ALA A 22 -3.48 7.81 -22.37
CA ALA A 22 -2.97 8.40 -21.16
C ALA A 22 -2.40 7.25 -20.32
N ALA A 23 -1.08 7.23 -20.11
CA ALA A 23 -0.47 6.31 -19.16
C ALA A 23 -1.12 6.55 -17.79
N GLY A 24 -1.48 5.49 -17.08
CA GLY A 24 -2.04 5.61 -15.74
C GLY A 24 -1.08 6.35 -14.80
N THR A 25 -1.61 6.97 -13.76
CA THR A 25 -0.82 7.53 -12.67
C THR A 25 -1.11 6.73 -11.42
N PHE A 26 -0.09 6.05 -10.88
CA PHE A 26 -0.21 5.31 -9.63
C PHE A 26 -0.69 6.23 -8.51
N ASN A 27 -1.75 5.85 -7.80
CA ASN A 27 -2.42 6.77 -6.87
C ASN A 27 -3.13 6.10 -5.69
N GLN A 28 -3.17 4.77 -5.64
CA GLN A 28 -3.85 4.04 -4.57
C GLN A 28 -3.31 2.62 -4.43
N VAL A 29 -3.29 2.12 -3.20
CA VAL A 29 -2.99 0.72 -2.86
C VAL A 29 -4.19 0.15 -2.11
N GLN A 30 -4.89 -0.80 -2.73
CA GLN A 30 -6.12 -1.37 -2.20
C GLN A 30 -5.85 -2.76 -1.60
N PRO A 31 -5.86 -2.92 -0.27
CA PRO A 31 -5.72 -4.22 0.35
C PRO A 31 -6.93 -5.13 0.09
N ALA A 32 -6.69 -6.43 0.00
CA ALA A 32 -7.70 -7.47 -0.14
C ALA A 32 -7.21 -8.81 0.44
N GLU A 33 -8.15 -9.73 0.63
CA GLU A 33 -7.88 -11.09 1.10
C GLU A 33 -8.28 -12.10 0.02
N PHE A 34 -7.41 -13.08 -0.21
CA PHE A 34 -7.75 -14.27 -0.96
C PHE A 34 -7.83 -15.44 0.04
N ASP A 35 -9.04 -15.91 0.36
CA ASP A 35 -9.24 -17.06 1.24
C ASP A 35 -10.49 -17.86 0.84
N PRO A 36 -10.43 -18.61 -0.28
CA PRO A 36 -11.56 -19.43 -0.74
C PRO A 36 -11.94 -20.52 0.26
N GLY A 37 -10.98 -20.96 1.09
CA GLY A 37 -11.20 -21.94 2.15
C GLY A 37 -11.90 -21.38 3.39
N LYS A 38 -12.04 -20.05 3.50
CA LYS A 38 -12.58 -19.36 4.68
C LYS A 38 -11.87 -19.79 5.96
N THR A 39 -10.55 -19.84 5.90
CA THR A 39 -9.70 -20.21 7.03
C THR A 39 -9.60 -19.11 8.08
N PHE A 40 -9.80 -17.84 7.67
CA PHE A 40 -9.63 -16.64 8.51
C PHE A 40 -8.19 -16.50 9.04
N LEU A 41 -7.22 -17.01 8.28
CA LEU A 41 -5.79 -16.98 8.63
C LEU A 41 -4.99 -15.95 7.84
N VAL A 42 -5.66 -15.03 7.14
CA VAL A 42 -5.05 -13.93 6.39
C VAL A 42 -5.76 -12.62 6.71
N GLN A 43 -5.03 -11.50 6.61
CA GLN A 43 -5.56 -10.15 6.80
C GLN A 43 -4.75 -9.16 5.97
N ALA A 44 -5.42 -8.18 5.35
CA ALA A 44 -4.80 -7.07 4.65
C ALA A 44 -5.54 -5.76 4.96
N GLN A 45 -4.86 -4.78 5.55
CA GLN A 45 -5.50 -3.50 5.86
C GLN A 45 -4.48 -2.36 6.05
N TRP A 46 -4.86 -1.15 5.66
CA TRP A 46 -4.24 0.08 6.17
C TRP A 46 -4.71 0.33 7.61
N LEU A 47 -3.78 0.54 8.53
CA LEU A 47 -4.07 0.82 9.94
C LEU A 47 -3.31 2.07 10.41
N ASP A 48 -3.98 2.91 11.18
CA ASP A 48 -3.41 4.12 11.77
C ASP A 48 -2.25 3.82 12.73
N GLY A 49 -1.24 4.68 12.73
CA GLY A 49 -0.15 4.66 13.72
C GLY A 49 0.86 3.52 13.59
N ILE A 50 0.74 2.65 12.58
CA ILE A 50 1.72 1.58 12.32
C ILE A 50 2.63 1.86 11.12
N GLY A 51 2.42 2.98 10.43
CA GLY A 51 3.21 3.44 9.29
C GLY A 51 4.58 3.98 9.65
N CYS A 52 5.29 4.42 8.62
CA CYS A 52 6.61 4.97 8.77
C CYS A 52 6.59 6.47 9.10
N PRO A 53 7.24 6.89 10.20
CA PRO A 53 7.27 8.30 10.58
C PRO A 53 8.15 9.14 9.62
N THR A 54 7.59 9.67 8.54
CA THR A 54 8.33 10.57 7.63
C THR A 54 8.37 12.01 8.12
N SER A 55 7.24 12.54 8.58
CA SER A 55 7.09 13.93 9.05
C SER A 55 6.11 14.00 10.23
N ALA A 56 6.30 13.08 11.17
CA ALA A 56 5.44 12.93 12.33
C ALA A 56 5.78 13.95 13.43
N HIS A 57 4.98 13.93 14.48
CA HIS A 57 5.26 14.64 15.71
C HIS A 57 4.98 13.72 16.90
N ILE A 58 5.68 13.98 18.00
CA ILE A 58 5.48 13.27 19.27
C ILE A 58 4.96 14.24 20.33
N ALA A 59 4.19 13.71 21.27
CA ALA A 59 3.86 14.39 22.51
C ALA A 59 5.05 14.29 23.48
N VAL A 60 5.52 15.42 23.98
CA VAL A 60 6.57 15.49 25.01
C VAL A 60 5.86 15.51 26.38
N PRO A 61 6.15 14.56 27.28
CA PRO A 61 5.48 14.49 28.58
C PRO A 61 5.90 15.67 29.48
N ASN A 62 5.01 16.05 30.39
CA ASN A 62 5.37 16.90 31.52
C ASN A 62 6.30 16.16 32.51
N ALA A 63 6.89 16.92 33.45
CA ALA A 63 7.95 16.40 34.31
C ALA A 63 7.52 15.21 35.20
N ASP A 64 6.23 15.06 35.47
CA ASP A 64 5.66 13.96 36.27
C ASP A 64 5.05 12.83 35.42
N PHE A 65 5.15 12.90 34.08
CA PHE A 65 4.59 11.94 33.12
C PHE A 65 3.07 11.70 33.26
N THR A 66 2.33 12.70 33.75
CA THR A 66 0.87 12.64 33.89
C THR A 66 0.12 13.32 32.75
N GLY A 67 0.81 14.07 31.88
CA GLY A 67 0.20 14.80 30.77
C GLY A 67 1.19 15.26 29.71
N VAL A 68 0.68 15.96 28.70
CA VAL A 68 1.46 16.53 27.59
C VAL A 68 1.93 17.94 27.96
N ALA A 69 3.24 18.19 27.94
CA ALA A 69 3.83 19.51 28.14
C ALA A 69 4.18 20.23 26.82
N GLY A 70 4.26 19.50 25.71
CA GLY A 70 4.54 20.09 24.39
C GLY A 70 4.57 19.03 23.29
N SER A 71 5.04 19.45 22.12
CA SER A 71 5.27 18.56 20.98
C SER A 71 6.67 18.75 20.41
N ALA A 72 7.19 17.72 19.76
CA ALA A 72 8.45 17.78 19.02
C ALA A 72 8.28 17.09 17.66
N PRO A 73 8.97 17.53 16.60
CA PRO A 73 8.99 16.82 15.33
C PRO A 73 9.68 15.47 15.50
N TYR A 74 9.26 14.47 14.73
CA TYR A 74 9.87 13.15 14.70
C TYR A 74 9.85 12.57 13.29
N SER A 75 11.00 12.10 12.85
CA SER A 75 11.16 11.38 11.59
C SER A 75 12.10 10.21 11.79
N ASP A 76 11.75 9.04 11.25
CA ASP A 76 12.64 7.89 11.14
C ASP A 76 13.49 8.03 9.87
N ALA A 77 14.81 7.91 10.00
CA ALA A 77 15.74 8.05 8.88
C ALA A 77 15.59 6.97 7.79
N GLY A 78 14.86 5.88 8.09
CA GLY A 78 14.47 4.85 7.13
C GLY A 78 13.44 5.33 6.11
N CYS A 79 12.74 6.45 6.38
CA CYS A 79 11.68 6.98 5.53
C CYS A 79 11.89 8.47 5.26
N PRO A 80 12.91 8.80 4.45
CA PRO A 80 13.35 10.18 4.22
C PRO A 80 12.31 11.04 3.50
N THR A 81 11.40 10.41 2.75
CA THR A 81 10.23 11.02 2.11
C THR A 81 9.04 10.10 2.30
N GLY A 82 7.83 10.57 2.04
CA GLY A 82 6.62 9.80 2.25
C GLY A 82 5.44 10.42 1.52
N ASP A 83 4.31 9.74 1.57
CA ASP A 83 3.05 10.26 1.05
C ASP A 83 2.56 11.43 1.92
N THR A 84 2.53 12.63 1.35
CA THR A 84 2.15 13.85 2.08
C THR A 84 0.65 13.90 2.41
N SER A 85 -0.15 13.03 1.79
CA SER A 85 -1.56 12.86 2.11
C SER A 85 -1.80 11.98 3.33
N ASP A 86 -0.80 11.20 3.78
CA ASP A 86 -0.93 10.40 5.00
C ASP A 86 -0.86 11.29 6.25
N ARG A 87 -2.02 11.52 6.86
CA ARG A 87 -2.17 12.31 8.09
C ARG A 87 -2.20 11.46 9.36
N HIS A 88 -2.32 10.15 9.22
CA HIS A 88 -2.56 9.22 10.32
C HIS A 88 -1.37 8.29 10.57
N ASN A 89 -0.27 8.47 9.83
CA ASN A 89 0.89 7.59 9.88
C ASN A 89 0.44 6.14 9.67
N GLN A 90 -0.35 5.93 8.60
CA GLN A 90 -0.94 4.64 8.29
C GLN A 90 0.13 3.68 7.78
N GLY A 91 -0.01 2.40 8.09
CA GLY A 91 0.81 1.36 7.48
C GLY A 91 -0.06 0.24 6.94
N LEU A 92 0.38 -0.36 5.85
CA LEU A 92 -0.23 -1.52 5.22
C LEU A 92 0.22 -2.77 5.97
N LEU A 93 -0.70 -3.35 6.72
CA LEU A 93 -0.54 -4.65 7.37
C LEU A 93 -0.93 -5.76 6.39
N LEU A 94 -0.04 -6.73 6.19
CA LEU A 94 -0.28 -7.98 5.46
C LEU A 94 0.06 -9.15 6.38
N VAL A 95 -0.89 -10.06 6.57
CA VAL A 95 -0.75 -11.17 7.53
C VAL A 95 -1.12 -12.49 6.86
N LYS A 96 -0.33 -13.52 7.17
CA LYS A 96 -0.70 -14.93 7.03
C LYS A 96 -0.23 -15.71 8.25
N THR A 97 -1.12 -15.88 9.21
CA THR A 97 -0.83 -16.55 10.50
C THR A 97 -0.83 -18.08 10.39
N GLY A 98 -1.26 -18.63 9.25
CA GLY A 98 -1.21 -20.07 8.95
C GLY A 98 0.09 -20.52 8.25
N PRO A 99 0.20 -21.82 7.90
CA PRO A 99 1.32 -22.33 7.10
C PRO A 99 1.27 -21.84 5.65
N THR A 100 2.42 -21.83 4.95
CA THR A 100 2.54 -21.43 3.54
C THR A 100 1.60 -22.21 2.64
N ASN A 101 1.44 -23.51 2.89
CA ASN A 101 0.56 -24.37 2.10
C ASN A 101 -0.94 -24.11 2.30
N ASN A 102 -1.34 -23.24 3.23
CA ASN A 102 -2.72 -22.77 3.29
C ASN A 102 -3.02 -21.98 2.00
N PHE A 103 -4.06 -22.37 1.27
CA PHE A 103 -4.44 -21.75 0.00
C PHE A 103 -5.19 -20.43 0.24
N ALA A 104 -4.49 -19.49 0.87
CA ALA A 104 -4.94 -18.15 1.18
C ALA A 104 -3.75 -17.17 1.15
N SER A 105 -4.01 -15.90 0.87
CA SER A 105 -3.00 -14.83 0.89
C SER A 105 -3.61 -13.48 1.25
N ALA A 106 -2.80 -12.62 1.88
CA ALA A 106 -3.08 -11.20 1.97
C ALA A 106 -2.53 -10.53 0.70
N THR A 107 -3.29 -9.61 0.11
CA THR A 107 -2.89 -8.93 -1.12
C THR A 107 -3.13 -7.43 -1.03
N ALA A 108 -2.48 -6.67 -1.90
CA ALA A 108 -2.70 -5.25 -2.08
C ALA A 108 -2.55 -4.87 -3.56
N GLU A 109 -3.65 -4.48 -4.20
CA GLU A 109 -3.68 -4.10 -5.61
C GLU A 109 -3.27 -2.64 -5.79
N LEU A 110 -2.30 -2.39 -6.67
CA LEU A 110 -1.84 -1.04 -6.99
C LEU A 110 -2.66 -0.48 -8.17
N LYS A 111 -3.41 0.59 -7.92
CA LYS A 111 -4.30 1.21 -8.91
C LYS A 111 -3.59 2.31 -9.69
N GLY A 112 -4.10 2.60 -10.89
CA GLY A 112 -3.53 3.63 -11.75
C GLY A 112 -2.22 3.24 -12.44
N VAL A 113 -1.82 1.97 -12.40
CA VAL A 113 -0.54 1.49 -13.00
C VAL A 113 -0.66 1.07 -14.47
N LYS A 114 -1.87 0.92 -15.02
CA LYS A 114 -2.05 0.40 -16.37
C LYS A 114 -1.45 1.34 -17.43
N GLY A 115 -0.66 0.79 -18.34
CA GLY A 115 -0.03 1.48 -19.46
C GLY A 115 1.26 2.21 -19.11
N ILE A 116 1.71 2.19 -17.85
CA ILE A 116 3.01 2.79 -17.48
C ILE A 116 4.16 1.88 -17.90
N HIS A 117 5.32 2.48 -18.13
CA HIS A 117 6.60 1.79 -18.14
C HIS A 117 7.19 1.82 -16.73
N LEU A 118 7.59 0.68 -16.18
CA LEU A 118 8.22 0.64 -14.86
C LEU A 118 9.69 1.04 -14.95
N THR A 119 10.09 1.89 -14.01
CA THR A 119 11.49 2.27 -13.75
C THR A 119 11.94 1.89 -12.35
N GLU A 120 11.00 1.80 -11.40
CA GLU A 120 11.26 1.42 -10.01
C GLU A 120 10.01 0.81 -9.36
N LEU A 121 10.24 -0.15 -8.47
CA LEU A 121 9.27 -0.63 -7.48
C LEU A 121 9.88 -0.52 -6.09
N GLY A 122 9.06 -0.32 -5.08
CA GLY A 122 9.56 -0.23 -3.72
C GLY A 122 8.50 -0.15 -2.64
N TYR A 123 8.97 -0.20 -1.41
CA TYR A 123 8.23 0.14 -0.22
C TYR A 123 9.20 0.44 0.92
N ASP A 124 8.73 1.13 1.94
CA ASP A 124 9.36 1.14 3.24
C ASP A 124 8.81 -0.05 4.03
N ILE A 125 9.68 -0.75 4.75
CA ILE A 125 9.31 -1.94 5.52
C ILE A 125 9.76 -1.80 6.95
N ARG A 126 8.89 -2.20 7.89
CA ARG A 126 9.17 -2.17 9.33
C ARG A 126 10.18 -3.25 9.70
N LYS A 127 11.47 -2.95 9.54
CA LYS A 127 12.59 -3.80 9.95
C LYS A 127 13.70 -2.96 10.57
N PRO A 128 14.44 -3.49 11.56
CA PRO A 128 15.49 -2.73 12.21
C PRO A 128 16.75 -2.69 11.35
N ARG A 129 17.20 -1.47 11.00
CA ARG A 129 18.55 -1.08 10.50
C ARG A 129 19.05 -1.74 9.21
N THR A 130 18.92 -3.04 9.02
CA THR A 130 19.51 -3.75 7.88
C THR A 130 18.51 -4.73 7.30
N PHE A 131 18.45 -4.78 5.97
CA PHE A 131 17.63 -5.70 5.21
C PHE A 131 17.77 -7.17 5.65
N GLY A 132 19.00 -7.61 5.96
CA GLY A 132 19.28 -8.99 6.38
C GLY A 132 18.89 -9.34 7.82
N ASP A 133 18.35 -8.40 8.61
CA ASP A 133 17.87 -8.72 9.96
C ASP A 133 16.57 -9.53 9.87
N ALA A 134 16.50 -10.66 10.56
CA ALA A 134 15.27 -11.45 10.61
C ALA A 134 14.16 -10.68 11.34
N SER A 135 14.49 -9.89 12.36
CA SER A 135 13.51 -9.20 13.21
C SER A 135 12.58 -8.25 12.41
N GLY A 136 11.37 -8.05 12.91
CA GLY A 136 10.37 -7.17 12.30
C GLY A 136 9.51 -7.87 11.25
N SER A 137 9.14 -7.14 10.20
CA SER A 137 8.33 -7.66 9.10
C SER A 137 9.01 -8.80 8.37
N HIS A 138 8.22 -9.78 7.96
CA HIS A 138 8.65 -10.87 7.09
C HIS A 138 9.15 -10.35 5.74
N CYS A 139 10.22 -10.95 5.25
CA CYS A 139 10.86 -10.58 4.00
C CYS A 139 11.61 -11.78 3.41
N GLY A 140 10.84 -12.71 2.84
CA GLY A 140 11.32 -13.90 2.16
C GLY A 140 11.50 -13.69 0.66
N ALA A 141 11.91 -14.75 -0.02
CA ALA A 141 12.07 -14.74 -1.47
C ALA A 141 10.71 -14.74 -2.19
N GLY A 142 9.66 -15.24 -1.54
CA GLY A 142 8.31 -15.30 -2.07
C GLY A 142 7.36 -14.23 -1.55
N ALA A 143 7.59 -13.62 -0.37
CA ALA A 143 6.69 -12.62 0.20
C ALA A 143 7.37 -11.59 1.13
N PRO A 144 6.82 -10.37 1.27
CA PRO A 144 5.89 -9.74 0.32
C PRO A 144 6.55 -9.66 -1.05
N ARG A 145 5.80 -9.92 -2.12
CA ARG A 145 6.32 -9.81 -3.48
C ARG A 145 5.42 -8.93 -4.33
N PHE A 146 6.00 -8.25 -5.31
CA PHE A 146 5.24 -7.67 -6.41
C PHE A 146 5.03 -8.73 -7.48
N ASP A 147 3.76 -8.98 -7.79
CA ASP A 147 3.30 -9.70 -8.96
C ASP A 147 2.89 -8.64 -10.00
N VAL A 148 3.70 -8.51 -11.05
CA VAL A 148 3.47 -7.55 -12.15
C VAL A 148 3.01 -8.34 -13.37
N ILE A 149 1.87 -7.95 -13.93
CA ILE A 149 1.40 -8.48 -15.22
C ILE A 149 1.61 -7.40 -16.27
N THR A 150 2.31 -7.71 -17.35
CA THR A 150 2.51 -6.80 -18.50
C THR A 150 1.40 -6.95 -19.54
N ALA A 151 1.34 -6.02 -20.50
CA ALA A 151 0.27 -5.96 -21.51
C ALA A 151 0.22 -7.19 -22.44
N ASP A 152 1.33 -7.90 -22.60
CA ASP A 152 1.43 -9.19 -23.30
C ASP A 152 0.99 -10.39 -22.42
N ASN A 153 0.58 -10.14 -21.17
CA ASN A 153 0.13 -11.12 -20.17
C ASN A 153 1.24 -12.04 -19.65
N VAL A 154 2.48 -11.54 -19.58
CA VAL A 154 3.54 -12.19 -18.83
C VAL A 154 3.45 -11.80 -17.36
N ASP A 155 3.58 -12.78 -16.48
CA ASP A 155 3.66 -12.58 -15.03
C ASP A 155 5.13 -12.46 -14.62
N HIS A 156 5.47 -11.38 -13.92
CA HIS A 156 6.80 -11.07 -13.43
C HIS A 156 6.79 -10.94 -11.92
N PHE A 157 7.83 -11.46 -11.28
CA PHE A 157 7.94 -11.52 -9.83
C PHE A 157 9.13 -10.71 -9.32
N VAL A 158 8.89 -9.92 -8.27
CA VAL A 158 9.92 -9.26 -7.47
C VAL A 158 9.63 -9.56 -6.00
N GLY A 159 10.29 -10.57 -5.45
CA GLY A 159 10.18 -10.92 -4.03
C GLY A 159 11.01 -10.02 -3.14
N CYS A 160 10.62 -9.88 -1.87
CA CYS A 160 11.29 -9.02 -0.90
C CYS A 160 12.80 -9.30 -0.79
N SER A 161 13.23 -10.56 -0.86
CA SER A 161 14.66 -10.90 -0.88
C SER A 161 15.20 -11.44 -2.18
N SER A 162 14.36 -11.58 -3.21
CA SER A 162 14.72 -12.13 -4.50
C SER A 162 14.09 -11.35 -5.66
N PRO A 163 14.87 -10.52 -6.38
CA PRO A 163 16.30 -10.26 -6.17
C PRO A 163 16.54 -9.42 -4.90
N THR A 164 17.79 -9.38 -4.44
CA THR A 164 18.16 -8.53 -3.30
C THR A 164 17.86 -7.06 -3.63
N PRO A 165 17.09 -6.34 -2.77
CA PRO A 165 16.81 -4.93 -2.96
C PRO A 165 18.06 -4.07 -2.81
N THR A 166 17.99 -2.88 -3.38
CA THR A 166 18.80 -1.76 -2.88
C THR A 166 18.16 -1.19 -1.63
N GLN A 167 18.97 -0.85 -0.64
CA GLN A 167 18.53 -0.23 0.62
C GLN A 167 19.05 1.22 0.69
N PRO A 168 18.37 2.20 0.06
CA PRO A 168 18.86 3.58 0.00
C PRO A 168 18.72 4.36 1.32
N ALA A 169 17.87 3.91 2.24
CA ALA A 169 17.66 4.57 3.53
C ALA A 169 17.52 3.57 4.67
N THR A 170 17.97 3.99 5.85
CA THR A 170 18.07 3.17 7.05
C THR A 170 17.72 4.00 8.27
N GLY A 171 16.83 3.50 9.10
CA GLY A 171 16.62 4.05 10.43
C GLY A 171 16.43 2.99 11.49
N VAL A 172 15.70 3.35 12.54
CA VAL A 172 15.68 2.55 13.77
C VAL A 172 14.61 1.47 13.70
N GLY A 173 13.43 1.81 13.18
CA GLY A 173 12.32 0.87 13.01
C GLY A 173 12.03 0.51 11.56
N TRP A 174 12.63 1.23 10.61
CA TRP A 174 12.31 1.15 9.19
C TRP A 174 13.54 1.13 8.31
N ILE A 175 13.38 0.50 7.15
CA ILE A 175 14.32 0.59 6.03
C ILE A 175 13.54 0.82 4.75
N ARG A 176 14.16 1.54 3.81
CA ARG A 176 13.63 1.74 2.46
C ARG A 176 14.18 0.67 1.53
N LEU A 177 13.32 -0.03 0.79
CA LEU A 177 13.72 -1.02 -0.19
C LEU A 177 13.28 -0.61 -1.60
N ARG A 178 14.17 -0.78 -2.59
CA ARG A 178 13.94 -0.46 -4.00
C ARG A 178 14.48 -1.54 -4.94
N TRP A 179 13.74 -1.78 -6.01
CA TRP A 179 14.07 -2.74 -7.06
C TRP A 179 14.01 -2.10 -8.45
N ASN A 180 14.94 -2.51 -9.30
CA ASN A 180 14.91 -2.20 -10.72
C ASN A 180 14.05 -3.26 -11.44
N PRO A 181 13.05 -2.89 -12.26
CA PRO A 181 12.18 -3.86 -12.94
C PRO A 181 12.91 -4.89 -13.81
N THR A 182 14.11 -4.55 -14.31
CA THR A 182 14.94 -5.47 -15.10
C THR A 182 15.52 -6.63 -14.28
N THR A 183 15.46 -6.58 -12.94
CA THR A 183 15.88 -7.67 -12.07
C THR A 183 14.74 -8.61 -11.67
N ALA A 184 13.50 -8.32 -12.10
CA ALA A 184 12.36 -9.22 -11.93
C ALA A 184 12.59 -10.57 -12.62
N PHE A 185 11.76 -11.57 -12.29
CA PHE A 185 11.76 -12.85 -12.95
C PHE A 185 10.39 -13.16 -13.59
N PRO A 186 10.30 -13.34 -14.92
CA PRO A 186 11.29 -12.91 -15.90
C PRO A 186 11.52 -11.38 -15.84
N PRO A 187 12.63 -10.85 -16.39
CA PRO A 187 12.89 -9.42 -16.42
C PRO A 187 11.77 -8.62 -17.08
N ILE A 188 11.42 -7.46 -16.51
CA ILE A 188 10.53 -6.48 -17.15
C ILE A 188 11.42 -5.50 -17.92
N LEU A 189 11.23 -5.41 -19.23
CA LEU A 189 12.00 -4.52 -20.10
C LEU A 189 11.40 -3.11 -20.12
N ALA A 190 12.23 -2.11 -20.42
CA ALA A 190 11.80 -0.72 -20.51
C ALA A 190 10.73 -0.46 -21.60
N THR A 191 10.59 -1.37 -22.57
CA THR A 191 9.55 -1.33 -23.61
C THR A 191 8.22 -1.91 -23.16
N ASP A 192 8.22 -2.68 -22.07
CA ASP A 192 7.02 -3.36 -21.59
C ASP A 192 6.11 -2.34 -20.90
N THR A 193 4.80 -2.54 -21.06
CA THR A 193 3.80 -1.73 -20.39
C THR A 193 3.05 -2.58 -19.38
N VAL A 194 2.77 -1.99 -18.23
CA VAL A 194 2.07 -2.68 -17.14
C VAL A 194 0.59 -2.84 -17.47
N LYS A 195 0.03 -4.00 -17.15
CA LYS A 195 -1.41 -4.27 -17.10
C LYS A 195 -1.94 -4.14 -15.68
N SER A 196 -1.26 -4.74 -14.70
CA SER A 196 -1.62 -4.70 -13.28
C SER A 196 -0.41 -4.98 -12.39
N ILE A 197 -0.46 -4.52 -11.14
CA ILE A 197 0.53 -4.84 -10.10
C ILE A 197 -0.21 -5.17 -8.81
N THR A 198 0.18 -6.26 -8.15
CA THR A 198 -0.34 -6.66 -6.85
C THR A 198 0.81 -7.00 -5.93
N ILE A 199 0.79 -6.50 -4.69
CA ILE A 199 1.65 -7.02 -3.63
C ILE A 199 0.97 -8.26 -3.05
N VAL A 200 1.70 -9.37 -2.93
CA VAL A 200 1.19 -10.64 -2.41
C VAL A 200 2.01 -11.07 -1.20
N PHE A 201 1.29 -11.47 -0.15
CA PHE A 201 1.85 -12.10 1.04
C PHE A 201 1.20 -13.49 1.25
N ASP A 202 1.89 -14.54 0.81
CA ASP A 202 1.42 -15.92 0.84
C ASP A 202 2.39 -16.90 1.54
N GLU A 203 3.50 -16.41 2.09
CA GLU A 203 4.38 -17.19 2.97
C GLU A 203 3.86 -17.14 4.40
N GLY A 204 3.73 -18.32 5.01
CA GLY A 204 3.28 -18.49 6.39
C GLY A 204 4.43 -18.47 7.39
N GLN A 205 4.08 -18.57 8.67
CA GLN A 205 5.03 -18.62 9.79
C GLN A 205 5.99 -19.84 9.76
N ASP A 206 5.72 -20.84 8.93
CA ASP A 206 6.59 -22.00 8.67
C ASP A 206 7.74 -21.70 7.69
N THR A 207 7.81 -20.48 7.17
CA THR A 207 8.86 -20.02 6.26
C THR A 207 9.78 -19.00 6.95
N ALA A 208 11.08 -19.25 6.89
CA ALA A 208 12.11 -18.33 7.39
C ALA A 208 12.14 -17.03 6.53
N PRO A 209 12.76 -15.91 6.97
CA PRO A 209 13.80 -15.82 8.00
C PRO A 209 13.31 -15.60 9.43
N ASP A 210 12.07 -15.13 9.61
CA ASP A 210 11.56 -14.63 10.90
C ASP A 210 10.49 -15.50 11.54
N ASN A 211 9.82 -16.34 10.74
CA ASN A 211 8.73 -17.20 11.19
C ASN A 211 7.59 -16.42 11.88
N PHE A 212 7.38 -15.16 11.50
CA PHE A 212 6.42 -14.25 12.13
C PHE A 212 5.08 -14.22 11.38
N GLY A 213 5.10 -14.45 10.06
CA GLY A 213 3.89 -14.58 9.24
C GLY A 213 3.14 -13.26 9.01
N LEU A 214 3.85 -12.12 9.06
CA LEU A 214 3.29 -10.82 8.72
C LEU A 214 4.34 -9.83 8.23
N ALA A 215 3.91 -8.84 7.46
CA ALA A 215 4.69 -7.67 7.12
C ALA A 215 3.88 -6.39 7.33
N VAL A 216 4.54 -5.36 7.83
CA VAL A 216 4.06 -3.97 7.82
C VAL A 216 4.89 -3.20 6.80
N LEU A 217 4.19 -2.66 5.80
CA LEU A 217 4.71 -1.86 4.71
C LEU A 217 4.17 -0.44 4.82
N ASP A 218 4.89 0.52 4.25
CA ASP A 218 4.42 1.88 4.05
C ASP A 218 5.13 2.52 2.84
N ASN A 219 4.69 3.70 2.40
CA ASN A 219 5.27 4.45 1.29
C ASN A 219 5.54 3.55 0.07
N ILE A 220 4.50 2.84 -0.38
CA ILE A 220 4.57 1.96 -1.54
C ILE A 220 4.95 2.81 -2.75
N ASP A 221 5.98 2.39 -3.47
CA ASP A 221 6.63 3.16 -4.53
C ASP A 221 6.40 2.50 -5.89
N VAL A 222 5.89 3.31 -6.83
CA VAL A 222 5.93 3.02 -8.26
C VAL A 222 6.51 4.23 -8.96
N ASN A 223 7.67 4.06 -9.58
CA ASN A 223 8.37 5.13 -10.33
C ASN A 223 8.53 6.43 -9.53
N GLY A 224 8.79 6.33 -8.22
CA GLY A 224 8.98 7.47 -7.32
C GLY A 224 7.68 8.14 -6.84
N THR A 225 6.51 7.64 -7.24
CA THR A 225 5.23 8.05 -6.63
C THR A 225 4.97 7.17 -5.41
N LEU A 226 4.79 7.80 -4.25
CA LEU A 226 4.57 7.14 -2.97
C LEU A 226 3.09 7.16 -2.58
N VAL A 227 2.59 6.03 -2.10
CA VAL A 227 1.27 5.91 -1.45
C VAL A 227 1.45 5.31 -0.06
N GLY A 228 0.98 6.01 0.96
CA GLY A 228 1.15 5.65 2.37
C GLY A 228 -0.16 5.56 3.15
N ASN A 229 -1.31 5.56 2.47
CA ASN A 229 -2.62 5.47 3.12
C ASN A 229 -3.67 4.82 2.21
N HIS A 230 -4.88 4.63 2.73
CA HIS A 230 -6.00 4.04 1.99
C HIS A 230 -6.69 5.01 1.02
N GLU A 231 -6.55 6.32 1.25
CA GLU A 231 -7.20 7.33 0.42
C GLU A 231 -6.52 7.34 -0.95
N ALA A 232 -7.33 7.50 -1.99
CA ALA A 232 -6.75 7.85 -3.28
C ALA A 232 -6.10 9.23 -3.12
N ASN A 233 -4.92 9.44 -3.72
CA ASN A 233 -4.29 10.77 -3.84
C ASN A 233 -5.20 11.70 -4.66
N ASN A 234 -6.26 12.18 -4.03
CA ASN A 234 -7.15 13.22 -4.52
C ASN A 234 -6.56 14.51 -3.95
N ASP A 235 -5.75 15.19 -4.75
CA ASP A 235 -5.32 16.57 -4.49
C ASP A 235 -6.56 17.45 -4.29
N ASN A 236 -7.07 17.55 -3.06
CA ASN A 236 -8.00 18.56 -2.56
C ASN A 236 -8.00 18.47 -1.03
N GLY A 237 -6.91 18.95 -0.44
CA GLY A 237 -6.86 19.25 0.99
C GLY A 237 -7.79 20.41 1.33
N GLU A 238 -9.08 20.13 1.44
CA GLU A 238 -9.98 20.94 2.25
C GLU A 238 -10.13 20.25 3.60
N ASP A 239 -9.33 20.73 4.54
CA ASP A 239 -9.45 20.52 5.96
C ASP A 239 -10.87 20.93 6.41
N LYS A 240 -11.80 19.97 6.44
CA LYS A 240 -13.09 20.18 7.09
C LYS A 240 -12.87 20.08 8.59
N GLY A 241 -12.37 21.17 9.15
CA GLY A 241 -12.44 21.45 10.57
C GLY A 241 -13.89 21.27 11.02
N ASN A 242 -14.17 20.20 11.74
CA ASN A 242 -15.50 19.93 12.26
C ASN A 242 -15.73 20.84 13.47
N GLY A 243 -16.34 21.99 13.20
CA GLY A 243 -16.81 22.94 14.19
C GLY A 243 -17.93 22.33 15.03
N ASN A 244 -17.63 22.18 16.32
CA ASN A 244 -18.51 22.48 17.47
C ASN A 244 -20.03 22.54 17.23
N ASP A 245 -20.73 21.42 17.44
CA ASP A 245 -22.17 21.38 17.66
C ASP A 245 -22.47 20.96 19.10
N ASN A 246 -22.45 21.96 19.99
CA ASN A 246 -23.05 21.87 21.31
C ASN A 246 -24.58 22.01 21.16
N GLN A 247 -25.31 20.89 21.15
CA GLN A 247 -26.73 20.88 21.49
C GLN A 247 -27.05 19.69 22.40
N GLY A 248 -27.25 20.01 23.68
CA GLY A 248 -27.77 19.09 24.65
C GLY A 248 -29.21 18.71 24.36
N HIS A 249 -29.55 17.46 24.69
CA HIS A 249 -30.77 17.13 25.40
C HIS A 249 -30.60 15.75 26.03
N HIS A 250 -30.13 15.75 27.29
CA HIS A 250 -30.37 14.64 28.20
C HIS A 250 -31.88 14.47 28.38
N LYS A 251 -32.41 13.31 28.02
CA LYS A 251 -33.65 12.81 28.58
C LYS A 251 -33.36 11.50 29.29
N ASP A 252 -33.34 11.63 30.61
CA ASP A 252 -33.36 10.54 31.56
C ASP A 252 -34.63 9.70 31.38
N HIS A 253 -34.49 8.39 31.29
CA HIS A 253 -35.49 7.46 31.82
C HIS A 253 -34.78 6.21 32.36
N LYS A 254 -34.43 6.27 33.65
CA LYS A 254 -34.35 5.08 34.51
C LYS A 254 -35.70 4.92 35.21
N GLY A 255 -36.24 3.72 35.19
CA GLY A 255 -37.37 3.35 36.04
C GLY A 255 -38.04 2.05 35.62
N HIS A 256 -37.49 0.90 36.03
CA HIS A 256 -38.18 0.03 37.00
C HIS A 256 -37.31 -1.17 37.37
N GLN A 257 -37.08 -1.27 38.68
CA GLN A 257 -36.55 -2.41 39.41
C GLN A 257 -37.77 -3.11 40.04
N GLY A 258 -37.77 -4.44 40.09
CA GLY A 258 -38.76 -5.20 40.86
C GLY A 258 -38.89 -6.66 40.44
N ASP A 259 -37.96 -7.49 40.92
CA ASP A 259 -38.07 -8.94 41.08
C ASP A 259 -39.14 -9.27 42.16
N PRO A 260 -39.72 -10.48 42.22
CA PRO A 260 -39.03 -11.54 42.96
C PRO A 260 -39.20 -12.98 42.43
N ASP A 261 -38.09 -13.72 42.48
CA ASP A 261 -38.04 -15.16 42.72
C ASP A 261 -38.50 -15.48 44.16
N ASP A 262 -39.50 -16.35 44.30
CA ASP A 262 -39.88 -17.02 45.56
C ASP A 262 -39.79 -18.52 45.32
N ASP A 263 -38.72 -19.17 45.83
CA ASP A 263 -38.65 -20.61 46.08
C ASP A 263 -37.72 -20.85 47.28
N GLN A 264 -38.31 -20.96 48.48
CA GLN A 264 -37.77 -21.72 49.60
C GLN A 264 -38.89 -22.53 50.26
N ASP A 265 -38.54 -23.80 50.56
CA ASP A 265 -39.25 -24.91 51.23
C ASP A 265 -40.10 -25.87 50.38
#